data_AF-A0A8J3PBG4-F1
#
_entry.id   AF-A0A8J3PBG4-F1
#
_cell.length_a   1.000
_cell.length_b   1.000
_cell.length_c   1.000
_cell.angle_alpha   90.00
_cell.angle_beta   90.00
_cell.angle_gamma   90.00
#
_symmetry.space_group_name_H-M   'P 1'
#
loop_
_entity.id
_entity.type
_entity.pdbx_description
1 polymer ?
#
loop_
_entity_poly.entity_id
_entity_poly.type
_entity_poly.pdbx_seq_one_letter_code
_entity_poly.pdbx_strand_id
1 'polypeptide(L)' 'MVMMIESDKPGADAGADARRILLVHRSASDGLCAGCLEFTCTFAVYPCTQARWALRVTARDAAGGQP' A
#
# COMPACT_ATOMS: atom_id res chain seq x y z
N MET A 1 -7.68 27.69 6.72
CA MET A 1 -6.43 27.25 6.07
C MET A 1 -5.98 25.99 6.78
N VAL A 2 -6.20 24.80 6.19
CA VAL A 2 -5.75 23.53 6.79
C VAL A 2 -4.29 23.35 6.40
N MET A 3 -3.37 23.44 7.37
CA MET A 3 -1.98 23.02 7.16
C MET A 3 -1.96 21.51 7.00
N MET A 4 -1.58 21.02 5.83
CA MET A 4 -1.23 19.61 5.66
C MET A 4 0.13 19.42 6.34
N ILE A 5 0.15 18.75 7.49
CA ILE A 5 1.39 18.31 8.11
C ILE A 5 1.87 17.12 7.28
N GLU A 6 2.78 17.37 6.35
CA GLU A 6 3.58 16.31 5.74
C GLU A 6 4.42 15.70 6.87
N SER A 7 3.97 14.55 7.39
CA SER A 7 4.79 13.72 8.27
C SER A 7 5.91 13.13 7.42
N ASP A 8 6.97 13.91 7.24
CA ASP A 8 8.26 13.37 6.82
C ASP A 8 8.75 12.51 7.98
N LYS A 9 8.50 11.20 7.90
CA LYS A 9 9.00 10.24 8.88
C LYS A 9 10.44 9.90 8.48
N PRO A 10 11.46 10.42 9.18
CA PRO A 10 12.84 10.14 8.82
C PRO A 10 13.09 8.63 8.95
N GLY A 11 13.45 7.99 7.84
CA GLY A 11 13.78 6.56 7.78
C GLY A 11 12.69 5.62 7.24
N ALA A 12 11.59 6.12 6.70
CA ALA A 12 10.62 5.26 6.00
C ALA A 12 11.18 4.82 4.63
N ASP A 13 11.82 3.65 4.56
CA ASP A 13 12.03 2.96 3.28
C ASP A 13 10.66 2.60 2.71
N ALA A 14 10.20 3.41 1.74
CA ALA A 14 8.92 3.23 1.07
C ALA A 14 8.78 1.81 0.49
N GLY A 15 9.88 1.18 0.07
CA GLY A 15 9.90 -0.20 -0.39
C GLY A 15 9.63 -1.20 0.74
N ALA A 16 10.26 -1.02 1.90
CA ALA A 16 9.98 -1.83 3.09
C ALA A 16 8.54 -1.67 3.57
N ASP A 17 8.00 -0.45 3.55
CA ASP A 17 6.61 -0.20 3.95
C ASP A 17 5.61 -0.76 2.93
N ALA A 18 5.90 -0.66 1.63
CA ALA A 18 5.14 -1.32 0.59
C ALA A 18 5.12 -2.85 0.78
N ARG A 19 6.27 -3.47 1.07
CA ARG A 19 6.36 -4.91 1.37
C ARG A 19 5.50 -5.28 2.59
N ARG A 20 5.57 -4.52 3.68
CA ARG A 20 4.73 -4.76 4.87
C ARG A 20 3.24 -4.61 4.57
N ILE A 21 2.86 -3.58 3.81
CA ILE A 21 1.46 -3.37 3.42
C ILE A 21 0.94 -4.54 2.59
N LEU A 22 1.72 -5.10 1.66
CA LEU A 22 1.28 -6.24 0.84
C LEU A 22 1.13 -7.55 1.63
N LEU A 23 1.74 -7.69 2.82
CA LEU A 23 1.49 -8.83 3.70
C LEU A 23 0.04 -8.86 4.21
N VAL A 24 -0.55 -7.68 4.42
CA VAL A 24 -1.91 -7.53 4.92
C VAL A 24 -2.89 -7.29 3.78
N HIS A 25 -2.57 -6.35 2.89
CA HIS A 25 -3.42 -5.89 1.81
C HIS A 25 -3.19 -6.66 0.50
N ARG A 26 -3.64 -7.93 0.48
CA ARG A 26 -3.56 -8.79 -0.70
C ARG A 26 -4.77 -8.55 -1.62
N SER A 27 -4.52 -7.86 -2.74
CA SER A 27 -5.54 -7.64 -3.77
C SER A 27 -5.65 -8.83 -4.71
N ALA A 28 -6.84 -9.34 -4.93
CA ALA A 28 -7.13 -10.28 -6.01
C ALA A 28 -7.17 -9.55 -7.37
N SER A 29 -7.24 -10.31 -8.47
CA SER A 29 -7.29 -9.76 -9.83
C SER A 29 -8.51 -8.89 -10.10
N ASP A 30 -9.58 -9.09 -9.33
CA ASP A 30 -10.77 -8.27 -9.38
C ASP A 30 -10.59 -6.92 -8.65
N GLY A 31 -9.54 -6.71 -7.86
CA GLY A 31 -9.28 -5.49 -7.08
C GLY A 31 -9.81 -5.51 -5.64
N LEU A 32 -10.46 -6.60 -5.21
CA LEU A 32 -10.86 -6.81 -3.81
C LEU A 32 -9.65 -7.17 -2.96
N CYS A 33 -9.59 -6.63 -1.75
CA CYS A 33 -8.49 -6.86 -0.83
C CYS A 33 -8.93 -7.71 0.35
N ALA A 34 -8.34 -8.91 0.49
CA ALA A 34 -8.68 -9.86 1.55
C ALA A 34 -8.48 -9.27 2.95
N GLY A 35 -7.37 -8.57 3.20
CA GLY A 35 -7.13 -7.93 4.51
C GLY A 35 -8.10 -6.79 4.83
N CYS A 36 -8.64 -6.10 3.82
CA CYS A 36 -9.68 -5.08 4.05
C CYS A 36 -11.01 -5.75 4.37
N LEU A 37 -11.35 -6.84 3.67
CA LEU A 37 -12.57 -7.58 3.92
C LEU A 37 -12.55 -8.24 5.31
N GLU A 38 -11.42 -8.84 5.70
CA GLU A 38 -11.22 -9.45 7.01
C GLU A 38 -11.31 -8.42 8.14
N PHE A 39 -10.63 -7.27 8.02
CA PHE A 39 -10.65 -6.24 9.06
C PHE A 39 -12.03 -5.60 9.25
N THR A 40 -12.78 -5.40 8.17
CA THR A 40 -14.08 -4.70 8.22
C THR A 40 -15.27 -5.65 8.33
N CYS A 41 -15.04 -6.96 8.18
CA CYS A 41 -16.03 -8.04 8.10
C CYS A 41 -17.09 -7.93 6.98
N THR A 42 -17.28 -6.75 6.37
CA THR A 42 -18.41 -6.50 5.45
C THR A 42 -18.11 -5.49 4.34
N PHE A 43 -17.13 -4.59 4.50
CA PHE A 43 -16.91 -3.47 3.56
C PHE A 43 -15.44 -3.23 3.25
N ALA A 44 -14.98 -3.68 2.09
CA ALA A 44 -13.66 -3.30 1.58
C ALA A 44 -13.75 -2.06 0.69
N VAL A 45 -12.92 -1.05 0.95
CA VAL A 45 -12.70 0.05 0.00
C VAL A 45 -12.15 -0.53 -1.30
N TYR A 46 -12.85 -0.27 -2.40
CA TYR A 46 -12.57 -0.87 -3.70
C TYR A 46 -12.27 0.19 -4.78
N PRO A 47 -11.21 0.01 -5.59
CA PRO A 47 -10.13 -0.95 -5.39
C PRO A 47 -9.23 -0.50 -4.22
N CYS A 48 -8.63 -1.45 -3.51
CA CYS A 48 -7.85 -1.16 -2.29
C CYS A 48 -6.72 -0.15 -2.55
N THR A 49 -6.83 1.03 -1.93
CA THR A 49 -5.89 2.14 -2.17
C THR A 49 -4.49 1.84 -1.63
N GLN A 50 -4.39 1.16 -0.48
CA GLN A 50 -3.13 0.77 0.16
C GLN A 50 -2.39 -0.28 -0.68
N ALA A 51 -3.08 -1.33 -1.12
CA ALA A 51 -2.47 -2.33 -2.00
C ALA A 51 -2.04 -1.72 -3.34
N ARG A 52 -2.87 -0.85 -3.94
CA ARG A 52 -2.53 -0.17 -5.19
C ARG A 52 -1.29 0.69 -5.05
N TRP A 53 -1.16 1.44 -3.95
CA TRP A 53 0.05 2.22 -3.68
C TRP A 53 1.26 1.29 -3.52
N ALA A 54 1.16 0.25 -2.70
CA ALA A 54 2.27 -0.64 -2.41
C ALA A 54 2.75 -1.38 -3.68
N LEU A 55 1.84 -1.88 -4.51
CA LEU A 55 2.17 -2.48 -5.82
C LEU A 55 2.92 -1.49 -6.72
N ARG A 56 2.50 -0.22 -6.77
CA ARG A 56 3.20 0.80 -7.56
C ARG A 56 4.60 1.07 -7.04
N VAL A 57 4.78 1.17 -5.73
CA VAL A 57 6.11 1.38 -5.13
C VAL A 57 7.02 0.18 -5.40
N THR A 58 6.56 -1.03 -5.11
CA THR A 58 7.34 -2.25 -5.36
C THR A 58 7.68 -2.43 -6.85
N ALA A 59 6.77 -2.09 -7.77
CA ALA A 59 7.06 -2.14 -9.20
C ALA A 59 8.12 -1.11 -9.63
N ARG A 60 8.13 0.08 -9.01
CA ARG A 60 9.15 1.11 -9.26
C ARG A 60 10.50 0.69 -8.69
N ASP A 61 10.54 0.07 -7.51
CA ASP A 61 11.79 -0.47 -6.95
C ASP A 61 12.35 -1.60 -7.83
N ALA A 62 11.49 -2.47 -8.36
CA ALA A 62 11.89 -3.53 -9.27
C ALA A 62 12.38 -2.99 -10.63
N ALA A 63 11.73 -1.93 -11.15
CA ALA A 63 12.10 -1.30 -12.41
C ALA A 63 13.31 -0.36 -12.30
N GLY A 64 13.53 0.19 -11.11
CA GLY A 64 14.60 1.13 -10.77
C GLY A 64 15.73 0.49 -9.96
N GLY A 65 15.88 -0.84 -10.02
CA GLY A 65 16.90 -1.59 -9.29
C GLY A 65 18.26 -0.88 -9.38
N GLN A 66 18.67 -0.29 -8.25
CA GLN A 66 20.04 0.13 -8.01
C GLN A 66 20.93 -1.14 -8.04
N PRO A 67 22.13 -1.12 -8.66
CA PRO A 67 23.09 -2.23 -8.54
C PRO A 67 23.48 -2.54 -7.10
#